data_AF-M6RXA8-F1
#
_entry.id   AF-M6RXA8-F1
#
_cell.length_a   1.000
_cell.length_b   1.000
_cell.length_c   1.000
_cell.angle_alpha   90.00
_cell.angle_beta   90.00
_cell.angle_gamma   90.00
#
_symmetry.space_group_name_H-M   'P 1'
#
loop_
_entity.id
_entity.type
_entity.pdbx_description
1 polymer ?
#
loop_
_entity_poly.entity_id
_entity_poly.type
_entity_poly.pdbx_seq_one_letter_code
_entity_poly.pdbx_strand_id
1 'polypeptide(L)'
;MLRYGMRGFYWDHQEEILKIYEDLYFQSVIGIYKDRDSHFSSAFGNILFPGLEPNQSLVDKTNQFLKEQKEIPALLKKDLKQHRDDLVRTVKILSKQ
;
A
#
# COMPACT_ATOMS: atom_id res chain seq x y z
N MET A 1 19.11 -3.56 -7.22
CA MET A 1 18.85 -4.89 -6.63
C MET A 1 17.56 -4.94 -5.82
N LEU A 2 17.34 -4.06 -4.83
CA LEU A 2 16.18 -4.15 -3.93
C LEU A 2 14.80 -4.05 -4.61
N ARG A 3 14.65 -3.17 -5.61
CA ARG A 3 13.40 -3.01 -6.38
C ARG A 3 12.98 -4.28 -7.13
N TYR A 4 13.93 -5.14 -7.50
CA TYR A 4 13.62 -6.40 -8.20
C TYR A 4 13.03 -7.44 -7.25
N GLY A 5 13.55 -7.54 -6.02
CA GLY A 5 12.97 -8.40 -4.99
C GLY A 5 11.54 -7.99 -4.61
N MET A 6 11.29 -6.67 -4.48
CA MET A 6 9.96 -6.15 -4.16
C MET A 6 8.95 -6.34 -5.32
N ARG A 7 9.40 -6.28 -6.57
CA ARG A 7 8.53 -6.50 -7.75
C ARG A 7 8.07 -7.94 -7.90
N GLY A 8 8.89 -8.91 -7.47
CA GLY A 8 8.53 -10.33 -7.50
C GLY A 8 7.73 -10.79 -6.27
N PHE A 9 7.34 -9.87 -5.38
CA PHE A 9 6.72 -10.19 -4.10
C PHE A 9 5.26 -10.64 -4.22
N TYR A 10 4.49 -10.05 -5.13
CA TYR A 10 3.08 -10.33 -5.31
C TYR A 10 2.85 -11.26 -6.51
N TRP A 11 2.29 -12.43 -6.28
CA TRP A 11 1.80 -13.35 -7.32
C TRP A 11 0.33 -13.69 -7.05
N ASP A 12 -0.46 -13.75 -8.11
CA ASP A 12 -1.92 -13.98 -8.12
C ASP A 12 -2.36 -15.28 -7.42
N HIS A 13 -1.57 -16.34 -7.50
CA HIS A 13 -1.87 -17.63 -6.88
C HIS A 13 -1.52 -17.71 -5.38
N GLN A 14 -1.11 -16.60 -4.74
CA GLN A 14 -0.65 -16.55 -3.35
C GLN A 14 -1.53 -15.68 -2.43
N GLU A 15 -2.75 -15.35 -2.86
CA GLU A 15 -3.67 -14.43 -2.17
C GLU A 15 -3.75 -14.67 -0.65
N GLU A 16 -4.01 -15.91 -0.23
CA GLU A 16 -4.16 -16.26 1.20
C GLU A 16 -2.88 -15.97 2.02
N ILE A 17 -1.71 -16.27 1.46
CA ILE A 17 -0.41 -16.05 2.11
C ILE A 17 -0.07 -14.56 2.09
N LEU A 18 -0.48 -13.83 1.05
CA LEU A 18 -0.17 -12.41 0.88
C LEU A 18 -1.01 -11.52 1.79
N LYS A 19 -2.18 -11.98 2.23
CA LYS A 19 -3.10 -11.23 3.10
C LYS A 19 -2.46 -10.74 4.39
N ILE A 20 -1.59 -11.55 5.02
CA ILE A 20 -0.86 -11.15 6.25
C ILE A 20 0.04 -9.94 6.01
N TYR A 21 0.53 -9.76 4.78
CA TYR A 21 1.45 -8.67 4.45
C TYR A 21 0.73 -7.34 4.26
N GLU A 22 -0.58 -7.35 4.06
CA GLU A 22 -1.39 -6.13 4.09
C GLU A 22 -1.28 -5.46 5.47
N ASP A 23 -1.43 -6.23 6.55
CA ASP A 23 -1.25 -5.73 7.92
C ASP A 23 0.20 -5.32 8.19
N LEU A 24 1.18 -6.15 7.80
CA LEU A 24 2.60 -5.86 7.99
C LEU A 24 3.05 -4.58 7.26
N TYR A 25 2.48 -4.30 6.09
CA TYR A 25 2.73 -3.06 5.36
C TYR A 25 2.32 -1.86 6.21
N PHE A 26 1.06 -1.80 6.67
CA PHE A 26 0.59 -0.65 7.45
C PHE A 26 1.29 -0.52 8.82
N GLN A 27 1.70 -1.63 9.43
CA GLN A 27 2.48 -1.62 10.66
C GLN A 27 3.90 -1.04 10.48
N SER A 28 4.53 -1.24 9.32
CA SER A 28 5.94 -0.91 9.11
C SER A 28 6.17 0.39 8.33
N VAL A 29 5.25 0.77 7.44
CA VAL A 29 5.50 1.79 6.41
C VAL A 29 5.86 3.17 6.98
N ILE A 30 5.32 3.56 8.14
CA ILE A 30 5.70 4.83 8.79
C ILE A 30 7.17 4.81 9.21
N GLY A 31 7.65 3.72 9.81
CA GLY A 31 9.05 3.57 10.21
C GLY A 31 9.97 3.64 9.01
N ILE A 32 9.61 2.96 7.91
CA ILE A 32 10.38 3.04 6.66
C ILE A 32 10.51 4.49 6.17
N TYR A 33 9.41 5.24 6.11
CA TYR A 33 9.45 6.63 5.64
C TYR A 33 10.13 7.60 6.61
N LYS A 34 10.34 7.23 7.87
CA LYS A 34 11.09 8.01 8.87
C LYS A 34 12.59 7.68 8.85
N ASP A 35 12.92 6.41 8.72
CA ASP A 35 14.26 5.89 9.01
C ASP A 35 15.10 5.62 7.76
N ARG A 36 14.49 5.61 6.57
CA ARG A 36 15.16 5.36 5.28
C ARG A 36 15.12 6.59 4.38
N ASP A 37 16.08 6.64 3.45
CA ASP A 37 16.14 7.71 2.46
C ASP A 37 14.87 7.74 1.58
N SER A 38 14.58 8.90 1.01
CA SER A 38 13.35 9.12 0.24
C SER A 38 13.22 8.21 -0.99
N HIS A 39 14.34 7.81 -1.62
CA HIS A 39 14.31 6.93 -2.78
C HIS A 39 13.92 5.51 -2.39
N PHE A 40 14.49 5.00 -1.29
CA PHE A 40 14.09 3.72 -0.71
C PHE A 40 12.63 3.74 -0.27
N SER A 41 12.25 4.74 0.54
CA SER A 41 10.92 4.82 1.14
C SER A 41 9.83 4.88 0.08
N SER A 42 10.01 5.71 -0.95
CA SER A 42 9.07 5.77 -2.07
C SER A 42 9.03 4.45 -2.85
N ALA A 43 10.17 3.76 -3.05
CA ALA A 43 10.18 2.46 -3.71
C ALA A 43 9.39 1.41 -2.91
N PHE A 44 9.62 1.35 -1.60
CA PHE A 44 8.94 0.44 -0.69
C PHE A 44 7.43 0.73 -0.69
N GLY A 45 7.06 1.99 -0.43
CA GLY A 45 5.67 2.42 -0.31
C GLY A 45 4.86 2.12 -1.57
N ASN A 46 5.43 2.36 -2.76
CA ASN A 46 4.72 2.17 -4.02
C ASN A 46 4.72 0.73 -4.53
N ILE A 47 5.83 -0.01 -4.38
CA ILE A 47 5.93 -1.38 -4.92
C ILE A 47 5.23 -2.37 -3.99
N LEU A 48 5.35 -2.19 -2.68
CA LEU A 48 4.80 -3.12 -1.70
C LEU A 48 3.40 -2.73 -1.20
N PHE A 49 2.83 -1.63 -1.69
CA PHE A 49 1.43 -1.31 -1.40
C PHE A 49 0.56 -2.50 -1.82
N PRO A 50 -0.32 -3.01 -0.94
CA PRO A 50 -1.07 -4.25 -1.15
C PRO A 50 -2.24 -4.10 -2.14
N GLY A 51 -2.04 -3.40 -3.26
CA GLY A 51 -3.06 -3.09 -4.26
C GLY A 51 -3.24 -4.13 -5.36
N LEU A 52 -2.67 -5.33 -5.23
CA LEU A 52 -2.79 -6.40 -6.24
C LEU A 52 -4.25 -6.80 -6.46
N GLU A 53 -5.03 -6.85 -5.39
CA GLU A 53 -6.46 -7.16 -5.42
C GLU A 53 -7.28 -5.99 -4.86
N PRO A 54 -7.69 -5.05 -5.72
CA PRO A 54 -8.49 -3.92 -5.30
C PRO A 54 -9.85 -4.37 -4.78
N ASN A 55 -10.09 -4.15 -3.49
CA ASN A 55 -11.38 -4.42 -2.85
C ASN A 55 -11.76 -3.28 -1.89
N GLN A 56 -13.03 -3.25 -1.48
CA GLN A 56 -13.54 -2.20 -0.59
C GLN A 56 -12.86 -2.22 0.79
N SER A 57 -12.50 -3.41 1.31
CA SER A 57 -11.82 -3.56 2.60
C SER A 57 -10.49 -2.81 2.63
N LEU A 58 -9.69 -2.90 1.56
CA LEU A 58 -8.41 -2.21 1.46
C LEU A 58 -8.57 -0.69 1.33
N VAL A 59 -9.62 -0.23 0.63
CA VAL A 59 -9.97 1.21 0.57
C VAL A 59 -10.28 1.73 1.98
N ASP A 60 -11.12 1.01 2.72
CA ASP A 60 -11.55 1.39 4.06
C ASP A 60 -10.36 1.42 5.03
N LYS A 61 -9.50 0.40 4.96
CA LYS A 61 -8.28 0.33 5.77
C LYS A 61 -7.31 1.46 5.46
N THR A 62 -7.11 1.79 4.18
CA THR A 62 -6.24 2.91 3.77
C THR A 62 -6.81 4.25 4.27
N ASN A 63 -8.13 4.44 4.20
CA ASN A 63 -8.81 5.61 4.75
C ASN A 63 -8.67 5.71 6.27
N GLN A 64 -8.88 4.60 6.98
CA GLN A 64 -8.72 4.53 8.43
C GLN A 64 -7.30 4.88 8.83
N PHE A 65 -6.30 4.28 8.17
CA PHE A 65 -4.89 4.57 8.41
C PHE A 65 -4.55 6.05 8.22
N LEU A 66 -5.00 6.65 7.11
CA LEU A 66 -4.80 8.08 6.84
C LEU A 66 -5.49 9.00 7.86
N LYS A 67 -6.58 8.55 8.50
CA LYS A 67 -7.34 9.31 9.49
C LYS A 67 -6.73 9.22 10.89
N GLU A 68 -6.28 8.02 11.29
CA GLU A 68 -5.78 7.74 12.64
C GLU A 68 -4.34 8.21 12.86
N GLN A 69 -3.51 8.17 11.81
CA GLN A 69 -2.09 8.50 11.91
C GLN A 69 -1.85 10.01 11.81
N LYS A 70 -1.83 10.69 12.96
CA LYS A 70 -1.65 12.14 13.08
C LYS A 70 -0.28 12.63 12.58
N GLU A 71 0.78 11.90 12.90
CA GLU A 71 2.18 12.23 12.59
C GLU A 71 2.72 11.44 11.39
N ILE A 72 1.88 11.30 10.35
CA ILE A 72 2.26 10.59 9.14
C ILE A 72 3.24 11.42 8.29
N PRO A 73 4.39 10.84 7.83
CA PRO A 73 5.30 11.54 6.94
C PRO A 73 4.60 12.09 5.69
N ALA A 74 4.93 13.33 5.30
CA ALA A 74 4.22 14.02 4.22
C ALA A 74 4.25 13.28 2.89
N LEU A 75 5.40 12.67 2.54
CA LEU A 75 5.54 11.87 1.32
C LEU A 75 4.66 10.61 1.39
N LEU A 76 4.66 9.89 2.52
CA LEU A 76 3.80 8.71 2.71
C LEU A 76 2.31 9.08 2.57
N LYS A 77 1.90 10.19 3.20
CA LYS A 77 0.52 10.68 3.12
C LYS A 77 0.11 10.97 1.68
N LYS A 78 1.00 11.55 0.88
CA LYS A 78 0.76 11.79 -0.55
C LYS A 78 0.62 10.47 -1.31
N ASP A 79 1.56 9.56 -1.14
CA ASP A 79 1.59 8.28 -1.87
C ASP A 79 0.35 7.42 -1.53
N LEU A 80 -0.03 7.30 -0.26
CA LEU A 80 -1.23 6.56 0.15
C LEU A 80 -2.53 7.18 -0.35
N LYS A 81 -2.63 8.52 -0.44
CA LYS A 81 -3.79 9.18 -1.05
C LYS A 81 -3.91 8.81 -2.53
N GLN A 82 -2.79 8.83 -3.26
CA GLN A 82 -2.77 8.44 -4.67
C GLN A 82 -3.21 6.99 -4.84
N HIS A 83 -2.61 6.05 -4.08
CA HIS A 83 -2.99 4.64 -4.12
C HIS A 83 -4.46 4.41 -3.80
N ARG A 84 -4.98 5.08 -2.77
CA ARG A 84 -6.40 5.01 -2.42
C ARG A 84 -7.29 5.51 -3.55
N ASP A 85 -6.96 6.62 -4.18
CA ASP A 85 -7.77 7.19 -5.27
C ASP A 85 -7.81 6.23 -6.48
N ASP A 86 -6.68 5.59 -6.78
CA ASP A 86 -6.57 4.55 -7.82
C ASP A 86 -7.36 3.28 -7.45
N LEU A 87 -7.31 2.86 -6.17
CA LEU A 87 -8.11 1.74 -5.66
C LEU A 87 -9.61 2.02 -5.80
N VAL A 88 -10.09 3.18 -5.34
CA VAL A 88 -11.51 3.57 -5.42
C VAL A 88 -11.99 3.55 -6.87
N ARG A 89 -11.16 4.05 -7.80
CA ARG A 89 -11.47 4.01 -9.22
C ARG A 89 -11.58 2.58 -9.73
N THR A 90 -10.64 1.71 -9.36
CA THR A 90 -10.59 0.32 -9.83
C THR A 90 -11.75 -0.50 -9.27
N VAL A 91 -12.02 -0.42 -7.97
CA VAL A 91 -13.16 -1.10 -7.32
C VAL A 91 -14.49 -0.70 -7.97
N LYS A 92 -14.67 0.59 -8.30
CA LYS A 92 -15.87 1.07 -9.01
C LYS A 92 -16.02 0.53 -10.42
N ILE A 93 -14.92 0.21 -11.10
CA ILE A 93 -14.95 -0.40 -12.44
C ILE A 93 -15.32 -1.88 -12.31
N LEU A 94 -14.69 -2.60 -11.37
CA LEU A 94 -14.93 -4.02 -11.13
C LEU A 94 -16.35 -4.31 -10.65
N SER A 95 -16.96 -3.43 -9.84
CA SER A 95 -18.34 -3.61 -9.37
C SER A 95 -19.43 -3.41 -10.43
N LYS A 96 -19.05 -2.95 -11.64
CA LYS A 96 -19.95 -2.77 -12.78
C LYS A 96 -19.86 -3.90 -13.80
N GLN A 97 -18.91 -4.82 -13.62
CA GLN A 97 -18.76 -6.04 -14.42
C GLN A 97 -19.59 -7.17 -13.80
#